data_AF-A0A3R7KXS4-F1
#
_entry.id   AF-A0A3R7KXS4-F1
#
_cell.length_a   1.000
_cell.length_b   1.000
_cell.length_c   1.000
_cell.angle_alpha   90.00
_cell.angle_beta   90.00
_cell.angle_gamma   90.00
#
_symmetry.space_group_name_H-M   'P 1'
#
loop_
_entity.id
_entity.type
_entity.pdbx_description
1 polymer ?
#
loop_
_entity_poly.entity_id
_entity_poly.type
_entity_poly.pdbx_seq_one_letter_code
_entity_poly.pdbx_strand_id
1 'polypeptide(L)'
;MEAQARTLEEEVRQLCELEQTKQTALLKQRLYSRVGQFLMGSLDMRHWWCTYPSLMVFMMRILELYPGSESVSVFYNRMAQQLGACSKCVDIYHASLPSVLVELEFEFTPESIKAFFVKLAELDATRIQRQLTDKTTGNEASVMASLSLYEVLSQRRLLSDFRVIRVLSRWVSTPLADVKANPSLGSLRGCAGLYQLLVSPDSAVRAWAQNMVQHFVLGAYKLREDPDQTKFVVCLG
;
A
#
# COMPACT_ATOMS: atom_id res chain seq x y z
N MET A 1 15.24 -21.82 -0.84
CA MET A 1 14.79 -20.41 -0.87
C MET A 1 14.76 -19.80 0.52
N GLU A 2 14.08 -20.38 1.51
CA GLU A 2 14.04 -19.83 2.88
C GLU A 2 15.40 -19.71 3.58
N ALA A 3 16.31 -20.68 3.39
CA ALA A 3 17.67 -20.58 3.92
C ALA A 3 18.44 -19.39 3.31
N GLN A 4 18.26 -19.17 2.01
CA GLN A 4 18.88 -18.05 1.29
C GLN A 4 18.29 -16.69 1.72
N ALA A 5 16.98 -16.62 1.94
CA ALA A 5 16.33 -15.42 2.49
C ALA A 5 16.92 -15.05 3.85
N ARG A 6 17.01 -16.02 4.78
CA ARG A 6 17.59 -15.81 6.11
C ARG A 6 19.04 -15.35 6.05
N THR A 7 19.84 -15.92 5.14
CA THR A 7 21.22 -15.45 4.94
C THR A 7 21.26 -13.99 4.47
N LEU A 8 20.42 -13.61 3.52
CA LEU A 8 20.36 -12.23 3.03
C LEU A 8 19.86 -11.25 4.11
N GLU A 9 18.87 -11.64 4.90
CA GLU A 9 18.35 -10.83 6.00
C GLU A 9 19.42 -10.59 7.07
N GLU A 10 20.19 -11.64 7.40
CA GLU A 10 21.31 -11.54 8.34
C GLU A 10 22.43 -10.65 7.79
N GLU A 11 22.74 -10.75 6.50
CA GLU A 11 23.70 -9.85 5.86
C GLU A 11 23.23 -8.38 5.85
N VAL A 12 21.95 -8.13 5.61
CA VAL A 12 21.36 -6.77 5.72
C VAL A 12 21.56 -6.24 7.13
N ARG A 13 21.18 -7.04 8.15
CA ARG A 13 21.32 -6.67 9.56
C ARG A 13 22.76 -6.31 9.91
N GLN A 14 23.71 -7.17 9.54
CA GLN A 14 25.13 -6.94 9.80
C GLN A 14 25.64 -5.67 9.11
N LEU A 15 25.28 -5.41 7.85
CA LEU A 15 25.74 -4.21 7.14
C LEU A 15 25.12 -2.91 7.67
N CYS A 16 23.93 -2.96 8.28
CA CYS A 16 23.32 -1.80 8.94
C CYS A 16 24.03 -1.43 10.25
N GLU A 17 24.66 -2.40 10.93
CA GLU A 17 25.41 -2.19 12.18
C GLU A 17 26.85 -1.68 11.96
N LEU A 18 27.38 -1.77 10.73
CA LEU A 18 28.73 -1.34 10.41
C LEU A 18 28.84 0.18 10.24
N GLU A 19 30.00 0.72 10.60
CA GLU A 19 30.38 2.11 10.34
C GLU A 19 30.30 2.41 8.83
N GLN A 20 29.75 3.59 8.49
CA GLN A 20 29.56 4.00 7.10
C GLN A 20 30.88 4.45 6.49
N THR A 21 31.56 3.49 5.84
CA THR A 21 32.79 3.72 5.08
C THR A 21 32.55 3.53 3.58
N LYS A 22 33.50 3.95 2.73
CA LYS A 22 33.47 3.64 1.29
C LYS A 22 33.38 2.15 1.02
N GLN A 23 34.00 1.32 1.86
CA GLN A 23 33.94 -0.14 1.73
C GLN A 23 32.55 -0.67 2.08
N THR A 24 31.95 -0.19 3.17
CA THR A 24 30.57 -0.55 3.57
C THR A 24 29.56 -0.16 2.48
N ALA A 25 29.72 1.01 1.86
CA ALA A 25 28.87 1.44 0.75
C ALA A 25 28.96 0.49 -0.47
N LEU A 26 30.16 0.03 -0.84
CA LEU A 26 30.34 -0.95 -1.91
C LEU A 26 29.73 -2.32 -1.58
N LEU A 27 29.79 -2.74 -0.31
CA LEU A 27 29.14 -3.97 0.15
C LEU A 27 27.61 -3.85 0.06
N LYS A 28 27.03 -2.73 0.53
CA LYS A 28 25.60 -2.43 0.39
C LYS A 28 25.16 -2.45 -1.08
N GLN A 29 25.94 -1.84 -1.97
CA GLN A 29 25.66 -1.84 -3.41
C GLN A 29 25.62 -3.26 -3.99
N ARG A 30 26.55 -4.14 -3.61
CA ARG A 30 26.54 -5.55 -4.04
C ARG A 30 25.37 -6.31 -3.43
N LEU A 31 25.00 -6.00 -2.19
CA LEU A 31 23.88 -6.64 -1.51
C LEU A 31 22.55 -6.26 -2.18
N TYR A 32 22.35 -5.00 -2.62
CA TYR A 32 21.18 -4.61 -3.42
C TYR A 32 20.98 -5.50 -4.64
N SER A 33 22.05 -5.77 -5.39
CA SER A 33 21.99 -6.64 -6.57
C SER A 33 21.59 -8.07 -6.20
N ARG A 34 22.13 -8.62 -5.12
CA ARG A 34 21.84 -9.99 -4.67
C ARG A 34 20.43 -10.14 -4.13
N VAL A 35 19.97 -9.19 -3.30
CA VAL A 35 18.60 -9.17 -2.78
C VAL A 35 17.61 -8.96 -3.93
N GLY A 36 17.91 -8.04 -4.86
CA GLY A 36 17.11 -7.86 -6.07
C GLY A 36 16.99 -9.14 -6.91
N GLN A 37 18.10 -9.84 -7.16
CA GLN A 37 18.09 -11.14 -7.86
C GLN A 37 17.28 -12.20 -7.11
N PHE A 38 17.41 -12.27 -5.79
CA PHE A 38 16.65 -13.20 -4.97
C PHE A 38 15.14 -12.93 -5.06
N LEU A 39 14.71 -11.69 -4.87
CA LEU A 39 13.30 -11.30 -4.94
C LEU A 39 12.72 -11.57 -6.34
N MET A 40 13.45 -11.18 -7.38
CA MET A 40 13.06 -11.39 -8.78
C MET A 40 13.12 -12.85 -9.23
N GLY A 41 13.91 -13.71 -8.57
CA GLY A 41 14.00 -15.14 -8.84
C GLY A 41 13.10 -16.01 -7.96
N SER A 42 12.43 -15.42 -6.95
CA SER A 42 11.55 -16.12 -6.02
C SER A 42 10.32 -16.73 -6.70
N LEU A 43 9.86 -17.90 -6.26
CA LEU A 43 8.65 -18.53 -6.80
C LEU A 43 7.38 -17.76 -6.44
N ASP A 44 7.35 -17.16 -5.24
CA ASP A 44 6.26 -16.31 -4.79
C ASP A 44 6.59 -14.82 -5.01
N MET A 45 6.63 -14.43 -6.29
CA MET A 45 6.88 -13.05 -6.70
C MET A 45 5.72 -12.08 -6.37
N ARG A 46 4.68 -12.54 -5.67
CA ARG A 46 3.44 -11.78 -5.46
C ARG A 46 3.31 -11.21 -4.03
N HIS A 47 4.12 -11.67 -3.10
CA HIS A 47 3.98 -11.34 -1.68
C HIS A 47 5.31 -11.02 -0.99
N TRP A 48 6.23 -10.32 -1.64
CA TRP A 48 7.52 -9.95 -1.05
C TRP A 48 7.37 -9.22 0.28
N TRP A 49 6.40 -8.32 0.41
CA TRP A 49 6.13 -7.63 1.69
C TRP A 49 5.67 -8.58 2.79
N CYS A 50 4.86 -9.59 2.46
CA CYS A 50 4.40 -10.57 3.45
C CYS A 50 5.50 -11.56 3.84
N THR A 51 6.34 -11.95 2.89
CA THR A 51 7.28 -13.06 3.04
C THR A 51 8.67 -12.59 3.46
N TYR A 52 9.11 -11.43 2.97
CA TYR A 52 10.46 -10.89 3.17
C TYR A 52 10.44 -9.38 3.52
N PRO A 53 9.72 -8.95 4.57
CA PRO A 53 9.54 -7.54 4.91
C PRO A 53 10.88 -6.80 5.14
N SER A 54 11.83 -7.42 5.85
CA SER A 54 13.15 -6.82 6.13
C SER A 54 13.95 -6.57 4.85
N LEU A 55 13.89 -7.51 3.89
CA LEU A 55 14.53 -7.33 2.59
C LEU A 55 13.84 -6.22 1.77
N MET A 56 12.52 -6.10 1.88
CA MET A 56 11.78 -5.03 1.20
C MET A 56 12.07 -3.65 1.77
N VAL A 57 12.20 -3.52 3.10
CA VAL A 57 12.66 -2.30 3.78
C VAL A 57 14.01 -1.87 3.22
N PHE A 58 14.98 -2.78 3.25
CA PHE A 58 16.31 -2.53 2.70
C PHE A 58 16.24 -2.08 1.23
N MET A 59 15.51 -2.81 0.40
CA MET A 59 15.39 -2.54 -1.03
C MET A 59 14.63 -1.26 -1.37
N MET A 60 13.82 -0.68 -0.47
CA MET A 60 13.10 0.57 -0.79
C MET A 60 14.02 1.72 -1.18
N ARG A 61 15.25 1.76 -0.66
CA ARG A 61 16.21 2.81 -0.99
C ARG A 61 16.51 2.89 -2.49
N ILE A 62 16.43 1.78 -3.23
CA ILE A 62 16.69 1.80 -4.68
C ILE A 62 15.69 2.69 -5.43
N LEU A 63 14.52 2.97 -4.83
CA LEU A 63 13.50 3.84 -5.42
C LEU A 63 13.96 5.29 -5.54
N GLU A 64 15.00 5.70 -4.80
CA GLU A 64 15.70 6.97 -5.03
C GLU A 64 16.21 7.07 -6.48
N LEU A 65 16.53 5.95 -7.12
CA LEU A 65 17.04 5.91 -8.48
C LEU A 65 15.94 5.88 -9.56
N TYR A 66 14.67 5.62 -9.23
CA TYR A 66 13.60 5.47 -10.23
C TYR A 66 13.36 6.76 -11.06
N PRO A 67 13.10 6.69 -12.38
CA PRO A 67 12.98 5.50 -13.23
C PRO A 67 14.30 4.82 -13.62
N GLY A 68 15.45 5.45 -13.33
CA GLY A 68 16.77 4.83 -13.28
C GLY A 68 17.10 3.85 -14.42
N SER A 69 17.75 2.75 -14.05
CA SER A 69 17.96 1.59 -14.93
C SER A 69 16.69 0.75 -15.07
N GLU A 70 16.64 -0.06 -16.13
CA GLU A 70 15.54 -1.02 -16.36
C GLU A 70 15.29 -1.92 -15.14
N SER A 71 16.35 -2.37 -14.46
CA SER A 71 16.24 -3.17 -13.25
C SER A 71 15.47 -2.48 -12.11
N VAL A 72 15.68 -1.18 -11.91
CA VAL A 72 14.96 -0.38 -10.89
C VAL A 72 13.50 -0.21 -11.31
N SER A 73 13.25 0.04 -12.60
CA SER A 73 11.89 0.14 -13.14
C SER A 73 11.11 -1.16 -13.00
N VAL A 74 11.71 -2.30 -13.35
CA VAL A 74 11.11 -3.64 -13.19
C VAL A 74 10.83 -3.94 -11.73
N PHE A 75 11.79 -3.66 -10.82
CA PHE A 75 11.57 -3.84 -9.39
C PHE A 75 10.39 -3.01 -8.88
N TYR A 76 10.35 -1.72 -9.21
CA TYR A 76 9.26 -0.83 -8.80
C TYR A 76 7.91 -1.32 -9.33
N ASN A 77 7.83 -1.66 -10.62
CA ASN A 77 6.59 -2.14 -11.23
C ASN A 77 6.11 -3.44 -10.56
N ARG A 78 7.03 -4.36 -10.22
CA ARG A 78 6.70 -5.58 -9.50
C ARG A 78 6.22 -5.30 -8.08
N MET A 79 6.88 -4.40 -7.36
CA MET A 79 6.44 -3.96 -6.03
C MET A 79 5.04 -3.34 -6.09
N ALA A 80 4.80 -2.44 -7.06
CA ALA A 80 3.52 -1.78 -7.26
C ALA A 80 2.38 -2.77 -7.58
N GLN A 81 2.65 -3.82 -8.36
CA GLN A 81 1.69 -4.89 -8.63
C GLN A 81 1.27 -5.62 -7.35
N GLN A 82 2.20 -5.92 -6.45
CA GLN A 82 1.92 -6.61 -5.19
C GLN A 82 1.04 -5.77 -4.26
N LEU A 83 1.31 -4.47 -4.19
CA LEU A 83 0.49 -3.52 -3.43
C LEU A 83 -0.92 -3.36 -4.02
N GLY A 84 -1.09 -3.58 -5.33
CA GLY A 84 -2.40 -3.63 -5.99
C GLY A 84 -3.15 -4.95 -5.84
N ALA A 85 -2.54 -5.99 -5.26
CA ALA A 85 -3.09 -7.35 -5.24
C ALA A 85 -3.28 -7.94 -3.83
N CYS A 86 -2.66 -7.35 -2.80
CA CYS A 86 -2.67 -7.91 -1.45
C CYS A 86 -2.77 -6.82 -0.37
N SER A 87 -3.85 -6.82 0.41
CA SER A 87 -4.04 -5.89 1.54
C SER A 87 -2.96 -6.04 2.61
N LYS A 88 -2.54 -7.27 2.93
CA LYS A 88 -1.46 -7.52 3.89
C LYS A 88 -0.12 -6.94 3.42
N CYS A 89 0.16 -6.95 2.11
CA CYS A 89 1.35 -6.27 1.57
C CYS A 89 1.26 -4.76 1.75
N VAL A 90 0.08 -4.16 1.54
CA VAL A 90 -0.18 -2.74 1.80
C VAL A 90 0.06 -2.41 3.27
N ASP A 91 -0.54 -3.17 4.18
CA ASP A 91 -0.43 -2.91 5.62
C ASP A 91 1.03 -2.97 6.08
N ILE A 92 1.78 -3.98 5.65
CA ILE A 92 3.20 -4.12 5.98
C ILE A 92 4.04 -3.00 5.35
N TYR A 93 3.78 -2.63 4.09
CA TYR A 93 4.49 -1.53 3.42
C TYR A 93 4.38 -0.22 4.21
N HIS A 94 3.16 0.18 4.60
CA HIS A 94 2.98 1.43 5.36
C HIS A 94 3.50 1.31 6.80
N ALA A 95 3.33 0.16 7.45
CA ALA A 95 3.88 -0.09 8.77
C ALA A 95 5.42 -0.08 8.79
N SER A 96 6.07 -0.31 7.65
CA SER A 96 7.52 -0.35 7.51
C SER A 96 8.16 1.03 7.25
N LEU A 97 7.39 2.04 6.86
CA LEU A 97 7.92 3.38 6.57
C LEU A 97 8.68 4.02 7.74
N PRO A 98 8.25 3.88 9.01
CA PRO A 98 9.03 4.36 10.15
C PRO A 98 10.40 3.67 10.27
N SER A 99 10.48 2.36 10.02
CA SER A 99 11.76 1.63 10.06
C SER A 99 12.71 2.12 8.97
N VAL A 100 12.18 2.43 7.79
CA VAL A 100 12.96 3.00 6.68
C VAL A 100 13.50 4.37 7.06
N LEU A 101 12.70 5.21 7.70
CA LEU A 101 13.15 6.52 8.18
C LEU A 101 14.34 6.36 9.14
N VAL A 102 14.21 5.47 10.13
CA VAL A 102 15.28 5.20 11.11
C VAL A 102 16.56 4.75 10.41
N GLU A 103 16.48 3.81 9.45
CA GLU A 103 17.66 3.36 8.70
C GLU A 103 18.33 4.49 7.92
N LEU A 104 17.55 5.41 7.34
CA LEU A 104 18.10 6.54 6.58
C LEU A 104 18.71 7.63 7.48
N GLU A 105 18.16 7.86 8.67
CA GLU A 105 18.66 8.85 9.64
C GLU A 105 20.11 8.58 10.09
N PHE A 106 20.55 7.32 10.08
CA PHE A 106 21.93 6.96 10.38
C PHE A 106 22.93 7.24 9.24
N GLU A 107 22.45 7.38 8.00
CA GLU A 107 23.32 7.45 6.83
C GLU A 107 23.22 8.78 6.08
N PHE A 108 22.14 9.53 6.25
CA PHE A 108 21.80 10.65 5.38
C PHE A 108 21.43 11.93 6.12
N THR A 109 21.52 13.03 5.37
CA THR A 109 21.05 14.34 5.84
C THR A 109 19.52 14.39 5.89
N PRO A 110 18.93 15.17 6.80
CA PRO A 110 17.48 15.40 6.85
C PRO A 110 16.90 15.85 5.50
N GLU A 111 17.64 16.65 4.73
CA GLU A 111 17.24 17.13 3.41
C GLU A 111 17.14 15.99 2.39
N SER A 112 18.13 15.08 2.36
CA SER A 112 18.12 13.89 1.50
C SER A 112 16.95 12.96 1.87
N ILE A 113 16.71 12.75 3.16
CA ILE A 113 15.61 11.92 3.66
C ILE A 113 14.26 12.52 3.25
N LYS A 114 14.09 13.83 3.43
CA LYS A 114 12.88 14.54 3.00
C LYS A 114 12.65 14.39 1.50
N ALA A 115 13.68 14.56 0.68
CA ALA A 115 13.58 14.39 -0.77
C ALA A 115 13.17 12.96 -1.16
N PHE A 116 13.73 11.95 -0.49
CA PHE A 116 13.35 10.55 -0.69
C PHE A 116 11.87 10.30 -0.39
N PHE A 117 11.35 10.77 0.75
CA PHE A 117 9.94 10.56 1.11
C PHE A 117 8.97 11.36 0.23
N VAL A 118 9.37 12.53 -0.28
CA VAL A 118 8.58 13.26 -1.30
C VAL A 118 8.48 12.42 -2.58
N LYS A 119 9.60 11.85 -3.04
CA LYS A 119 9.63 10.96 -4.19
C LYS A 119 8.80 9.70 -3.97
N LEU A 120 8.87 9.09 -2.79
CA LEU A 120 8.06 7.93 -2.45
C LEU A 120 6.55 8.25 -2.48
N ALA A 121 6.15 9.40 -1.94
CA ALA A 121 4.77 9.87 -2.00
C ALA A 121 4.30 10.15 -3.44
N GLU A 122 5.17 10.68 -4.31
CA GLU A 122 4.89 10.82 -5.75
C GLU A 122 4.66 9.48 -6.44
N LEU A 123 5.50 8.48 -6.14
CA LEU A 123 5.36 7.13 -6.67
C LEU A 123 4.06 6.48 -6.21
N ASP A 124 3.72 6.57 -4.92
CA ASP A 124 2.47 6.05 -4.38
C ASP A 124 1.25 6.72 -5.03
N ALA A 125 1.23 8.05 -5.11
CA ALA A 125 0.15 8.79 -5.75
C ALA A 125 0.02 8.41 -7.23
N THR A 126 1.13 8.24 -7.94
CA THR A 126 1.15 7.80 -9.34
C THR A 126 0.62 6.38 -9.49
N ARG A 127 1.01 5.45 -8.61
CA ARG A 127 0.51 4.07 -8.60
C ARG A 127 -1.00 4.05 -8.38
N ILE A 128 -1.48 4.72 -7.33
CA ILE A 128 -2.92 4.77 -7.00
C ILE A 128 -3.70 5.41 -8.14
N GLN A 129 -3.18 6.51 -8.71
CA GLN A 129 -3.81 7.13 -9.87
C GLN A 129 -3.93 6.16 -11.04
N ARG A 130 -2.87 5.43 -11.38
CA ARG A 130 -2.91 4.43 -12.46
C ARG A 130 -3.95 3.34 -12.17
N GLN A 131 -3.98 2.80 -10.95
CA GLN A 131 -4.91 1.73 -10.58
C GLN A 131 -6.38 2.18 -10.60
N LEU A 132 -6.67 3.40 -10.15
CA LEU A 132 -8.03 3.94 -10.13
C LEU A 132 -8.49 4.48 -11.49
N THR A 133 -7.58 4.77 -12.42
CA THR A 133 -7.93 5.26 -13.77
C THR A 133 -7.73 4.22 -14.86
N ASP A 134 -7.33 3.00 -14.47
CA ASP A 134 -7.23 1.90 -15.41
C ASP A 134 -8.60 1.62 -16.04
N LYS A 135 -8.59 1.44 -17.36
CA LYS A 135 -9.79 1.17 -18.15
C LYS A 135 -10.06 -0.32 -18.28
N THR A 136 -9.25 -1.15 -17.65
CA THR A 136 -9.53 -2.57 -17.52
C THR A 136 -10.89 -2.77 -16.84
N THR A 137 -11.66 -3.72 -17.36
CA THR A 137 -13.02 -4.01 -16.89
C THR A 137 -13.08 -5.42 -16.33
N GLY A 138 -13.98 -5.65 -15.39
CA GLY A 138 -14.24 -6.96 -14.80
C GLY A 138 -13.74 -7.08 -13.36
N ASN A 139 -13.73 -8.30 -12.86
CA ASN A 139 -13.50 -8.58 -11.44
C ASN A 139 -12.08 -8.19 -10.98
N GLU A 140 -11.06 -8.36 -11.83
CA GLU A 140 -9.68 -8.00 -11.47
C GLU A 140 -9.52 -6.49 -11.27
N ALA A 141 -10.08 -5.69 -12.19
CA ALA A 141 -10.10 -4.23 -12.07
C ALA A 141 -10.87 -3.77 -10.81
N SER A 142 -11.97 -4.44 -10.51
CA SER A 142 -12.77 -4.21 -9.31
C SER A 142 -11.97 -4.47 -8.02
N VAL A 143 -11.30 -5.62 -7.93
CA VAL A 143 -10.47 -5.99 -6.78
C VAL A 143 -9.30 -5.02 -6.61
N MET A 144 -8.62 -4.68 -7.72
CA MET A 144 -7.50 -3.74 -7.70
C MET A 144 -7.95 -2.36 -7.23
N ALA A 145 -9.05 -1.83 -7.77
CA ALA A 145 -9.60 -0.54 -7.35
C ALA A 145 -10.00 -0.54 -5.87
N SER A 146 -10.66 -1.61 -5.40
CA SER A 146 -11.00 -1.76 -3.99
C SER A 146 -9.77 -1.81 -3.08
N LEU A 147 -8.67 -2.45 -3.51
CA LEU A 147 -7.42 -2.45 -2.75
C LEU A 147 -6.74 -1.09 -2.73
N SER A 148 -6.72 -0.37 -3.86
CA SER A 148 -6.22 1.02 -3.89
C SER A 148 -7.04 1.94 -2.99
N LEU A 149 -8.36 1.76 -2.94
CA LEU A 149 -9.23 2.51 -2.02
C LEU A 149 -9.00 2.12 -0.57
N TYR A 150 -8.84 0.83 -0.28
CA TYR A 150 -8.49 0.35 1.05
C TYR A 150 -7.20 1.04 1.52
N GLU A 151 -6.18 1.08 0.67
CA GLU A 151 -4.93 1.76 0.98
C GLU A 151 -5.13 3.26 1.26
N VAL A 152 -5.86 3.97 0.40
CA VAL A 152 -6.12 5.41 0.56
C VAL A 152 -6.90 5.69 1.85
N LEU A 153 -7.92 4.89 2.16
CA LEU A 153 -8.80 5.10 3.31
C LEU A 153 -8.17 4.65 4.63
N SER A 154 -7.23 3.72 4.59
CA SER A 154 -6.49 3.27 5.77
C SER A 154 -5.32 4.19 6.11
N GLN A 155 -4.84 5.00 5.15
CA GLN A 155 -3.61 5.78 5.31
C GLN A 155 -3.87 7.29 5.21
N ARG A 156 -3.80 7.97 6.37
CA ARG A 156 -4.04 9.43 6.47
C ARG A 156 -3.19 10.25 5.50
N ARG A 157 -1.93 9.85 5.26
CA ARG A 157 -1.01 10.55 4.35
C ARG A 157 -1.54 10.59 2.90
N LEU A 158 -2.17 9.51 2.45
CA LEU A 158 -2.71 9.39 1.10
C LEU A 158 -4.06 10.10 0.98
N LEU A 159 -4.90 9.98 2.01
CA LEU A 159 -6.17 10.68 2.08
C LEU A 159 -6.02 12.21 2.15
N SER A 160 -4.86 12.70 2.60
CA SER A 160 -4.53 14.13 2.63
C SER A 160 -3.84 14.61 1.35
N ASP A 161 -3.45 13.71 0.45
CA ASP A 161 -2.76 14.06 -0.79
C ASP A 161 -3.77 14.53 -1.85
N PHE A 162 -3.69 15.80 -2.25
CA PHE A 162 -4.59 16.39 -3.24
C PHE A 162 -4.58 15.66 -4.58
N ARG A 163 -3.44 15.03 -4.96
CA ARG A 163 -3.31 14.27 -6.21
C ARG A 163 -4.20 13.02 -6.17
N VAL A 164 -4.25 12.37 -5.01
CA VAL A 164 -5.07 11.18 -4.75
C VAL A 164 -6.54 11.56 -4.65
N ILE A 165 -6.90 12.58 -3.86
CA ILE A 165 -8.29 13.03 -3.69
C ILE A 165 -8.94 13.45 -5.01
N ARG A 166 -8.18 14.13 -5.88
CA ARG A 166 -8.66 14.52 -7.21
C ARG A 166 -9.00 13.31 -8.08
N VAL A 167 -8.25 12.21 -7.96
CA VAL A 167 -8.53 10.98 -8.70
C VAL A 167 -9.76 10.28 -8.11
N LEU A 168 -9.85 10.20 -6.78
CA LEU A 168 -11.02 9.64 -6.09
C LEU A 168 -12.33 10.32 -6.54
N SER A 169 -12.32 11.65 -6.63
CA SER A 169 -13.48 12.45 -7.06
C SER A 169 -13.97 12.07 -8.47
N ARG A 170 -13.06 11.67 -9.36
CA ARG A 170 -13.43 11.15 -10.70
C ARG A 170 -13.86 9.69 -10.63
N TRP A 171 -13.17 8.89 -9.82
CA TRP A 171 -13.43 7.46 -9.69
C TRP A 171 -14.82 7.17 -9.14
N VAL A 172 -15.34 7.97 -8.20
CA VAL A 172 -16.70 7.79 -7.65
C VAL A 172 -17.82 7.96 -8.69
N SER A 173 -17.51 8.53 -9.86
CA SER A 173 -18.43 8.64 -10.99
C SER A 173 -18.39 7.42 -11.94
N THR A 174 -17.55 6.42 -11.66
CA THR A 174 -17.39 5.23 -12.50
C THR A 174 -18.34 4.11 -12.08
N PRO A 175 -18.64 3.13 -12.96
CA PRO A 175 -19.45 1.97 -12.59
C PRO A 175 -18.86 1.12 -11.45
N LEU A 176 -17.54 1.15 -11.26
CA LEU A 176 -16.87 0.43 -10.18
C LEU A 176 -17.20 1.00 -8.79
N ALA A 177 -17.72 2.24 -8.73
CA ALA A 177 -18.12 2.88 -7.49
C ALA A 177 -19.52 2.47 -7.01
N ASP A 178 -20.29 1.71 -7.80
CA ASP A 178 -21.59 1.21 -7.38
C ASP A 178 -21.43 0.14 -6.29
N VAL A 179 -21.73 0.56 -5.06
CA VAL A 179 -21.65 -0.24 -3.84
C VAL A 179 -22.48 -1.52 -3.91
N LYS A 180 -23.60 -1.52 -4.64
CA LYS A 180 -24.48 -2.69 -4.75
C LYS A 180 -23.99 -3.66 -5.82
N ALA A 181 -23.38 -3.14 -6.89
CA ALA A 181 -22.89 -3.94 -8.01
C ALA A 181 -21.45 -4.46 -7.80
N ASN A 182 -20.66 -3.80 -6.95
CA ASN A 182 -19.26 -4.15 -6.69
C ASN A 182 -19.07 -4.77 -5.29
N PRO A 183 -19.03 -6.12 -5.17
CA PRO A 183 -18.82 -6.79 -3.89
C PRO A 183 -17.39 -6.61 -3.34
N SER A 184 -16.40 -6.29 -4.19
CA SER A 184 -15.02 -6.07 -3.78
C SER A 184 -14.90 -4.86 -2.84
N LEU A 185 -15.82 -3.91 -2.89
CA LEU A 185 -15.87 -2.77 -1.95
C LEU A 185 -16.15 -3.18 -0.51
N GLY A 186 -16.59 -4.42 -0.26
CA GLY A 186 -16.75 -4.98 1.08
C GLY A 186 -15.46 -4.92 1.93
N SER A 187 -14.28 -4.93 1.29
CA SER A 187 -12.99 -4.80 1.99
C SER A 187 -12.78 -3.44 2.67
N LEU A 188 -13.58 -2.43 2.31
CA LEU A 188 -13.50 -1.08 2.87
C LEU A 188 -14.24 -0.93 4.20
N ARG A 189 -14.90 -2.02 4.65
CA ARG A 189 -15.63 -2.02 5.92
C ARG A 189 -14.67 -1.77 7.08
N GLY A 190 -14.94 -0.73 7.86
CA GLY A 190 -14.13 -0.37 9.02
C GLY A 190 -12.95 0.57 8.71
N CYS A 191 -12.70 0.93 7.44
CA CYS A 191 -11.68 1.92 7.12
C CYS A 191 -12.05 3.30 7.68
N ALA A 192 -11.23 3.84 8.60
CA ALA A 192 -11.48 5.13 9.25
C ALA A 192 -11.59 6.29 8.25
N GLY A 193 -10.83 6.25 7.15
CA GLY A 193 -10.89 7.27 6.10
C GLY A 193 -12.25 7.38 5.42
N LEU A 194 -13.07 6.32 5.42
CA LEU A 194 -14.43 6.38 4.86
C LEU A 194 -15.29 7.41 5.59
N TYR A 195 -15.17 7.49 6.91
CA TYR A 195 -15.89 8.47 7.72
C TYR A 195 -15.36 9.89 7.51
N GLN A 196 -14.06 10.05 7.23
CA GLN A 196 -13.49 11.35 6.88
C GLN A 196 -14.04 11.87 5.54
N LEU A 197 -14.36 10.98 4.59
CA LEU A 197 -14.97 11.38 3.33
C LEU A 197 -16.41 11.91 3.47
N LEU A 198 -17.10 11.65 4.58
CA LEU A 198 -18.45 12.20 4.84
C LEU A 198 -18.45 13.73 4.94
N VAL A 199 -17.30 14.33 5.26
CA VAL A 199 -17.10 15.79 5.33
C VAL A 199 -16.24 16.31 4.18
N SER A 200 -16.02 15.51 3.12
CA SER A 200 -15.32 15.95 1.91
C SER A 200 -15.97 17.21 1.33
N PRO A 201 -15.23 18.18 0.75
CA PRO A 201 -15.84 19.31 0.06
C PRO A 201 -16.56 18.90 -1.24
N ASP A 202 -16.18 17.77 -1.84
CA ASP A 202 -16.82 17.22 -3.04
C ASP A 202 -18.12 16.48 -2.68
N SER A 203 -19.25 16.93 -3.24
CA SER A 203 -20.57 16.36 -2.96
C SER A 203 -20.74 14.93 -3.46
N ALA A 204 -20.13 14.57 -4.60
CA ALA A 204 -20.21 13.22 -5.14
C ALA A 204 -19.44 12.24 -4.24
N VAL A 205 -18.26 12.65 -3.77
CA VAL A 205 -17.47 11.86 -2.81
C VAL A 205 -18.21 11.69 -1.49
N ARG A 206 -18.82 12.76 -0.96
CA ARG A 206 -19.65 12.66 0.26
C ARG A 206 -20.81 11.69 0.08
N ALA A 207 -21.56 11.81 -1.02
CA ALA A 207 -22.70 10.94 -1.30
C ALA A 207 -22.28 9.47 -1.44
N TRP A 208 -21.15 9.21 -2.12
CA TRP A 208 -20.59 7.87 -2.22
C TRP A 208 -20.21 7.29 -0.85
N ALA A 209 -19.53 8.08 -0.01
CA ALA A 209 -19.17 7.66 1.34
C ALA A 209 -20.40 7.38 2.22
N GLN A 210 -21.45 8.20 2.11
CA GLN A 210 -22.73 7.97 2.79
C GLN A 210 -23.37 6.65 2.34
N ASN A 211 -23.42 6.38 1.03
CA ASN A 211 -23.94 5.14 0.48
C ASN A 211 -23.18 3.91 0.97
N MET A 212 -21.85 3.99 1.02
CA MET A 212 -20.98 2.93 1.56
C MET A 212 -21.27 2.63 3.03
N VAL A 213 -21.32 3.67 3.88
CA VAL A 213 -21.62 3.52 5.31
C VAL A 213 -23.02 2.93 5.51
N GLN A 214 -24.03 3.46 4.82
CA GLN A 214 -25.39 2.92 4.88
C GLN A 214 -25.45 1.46 4.42
N HIS A 215 -24.74 1.09 3.36
CA HIS A 215 -24.68 -0.29 2.87
C HIS A 215 -24.11 -1.24 3.93
N PHE A 216 -23.01 -0.87 4.59
CA PHE A 216 -22.42 -1.70 5.66
C PHE A 216 -23.26 -1.78 6.92
N VAL A 217 -23.96 -0.69 7.26
CA VAL A 217 -24.85 -0.62 8.43
C VAL A 217 -26.14 -1.41 8.17
N LEU A 218 -26.81 -1.22 7.04
CA LEU A 218 -28.02 -1.96 6.66
C LEU A 218 -27.75 -3.45 6.44
N GLY A 219 -26.58 -3.81 5.89
CA GLY A 219 -26.14 -5.21 5.82
C GLY A 219 -25.95 -5.85 7.20
N ALA A 220 -25.48 -5.07 8.19
CA ALA A 220 -25.34 -5.55 9.57
C ALA A 220 -26.70 -5.79 10.25
N TYR A 221 -27.72 -4.98 9.93
CA TYR A 221 -29.07 -5.18 10.44
C TYR A 221 -29.77 -6.40 9.81
N LYS A 222 -29.63 -6.61 8.49
CA LYS A 222 -30.21 -7.78 7.80
C LYS A 222 -29.62 -9.12 8.24
N LEU A 223 -28.34 -9.16 8.62
CA LEU A 223 -27.71 -10.38 9.15
C LEU A 223 -28.06 -10.67 10.62
N ARG A 224 -28.73 -9.73 11.31
CA ARG A 224 -29.17 -9.89 12.71
C ARG A 224 -30.64 -10.32 12.83
N GLU A 225 -31.40 -10.35 11.74
CA GLU A 225 -32.75 -10.91 11.71
C GLU A 225 -32.69 -12.45 11.53
N ASP A 226 -32.08 -13.13 12.50
CA ASP A 226 -32.38 -14.54 12.78
C ASP A 226 -33.61 -14.55 13.72
N PRO A 227 -34.69 -15.31 13.46
CA PRO A 227 -35.99 -15.08 14.11
C PRO A 227 -36.06 -15.36 15.62
N ASP A 228 -34.98 -15.82 16.25
CA ASP A 228 -35.07 -16.49 17.55
C ASP A 228 -34.38 -15.78 18.73
N GLN A 229 -33.89 -14.53 18.59
CA GLN A 229 -33.33 -13.81 19.74
C GLN A 229 -33.80 -12.35 19.85
N THR A 230 -34.93 -12.20 20.53
CA THR A 230 -35.32 -10.98 21.28
C THR A 230 -34.25 -10.64 22.32
N LYS A 231 -33.19 -9.91 21.92
CA LYS A 231 -32.36 -9.04 22.77
C LYS A 231 -31.43 -8.20 21.91
N PHE A 232 -31.74 -6.92 21.79
CA PHE A 232 -30.84 -5.93 21.22
C PHE A 232 -29.64 -5.75 22.15
N VAL A 233 -28.48 -6.28 21.76
CA VAL A 233 -27.20 -5.87 22.31
C VAL A 233 -26.51 -4.98 21.28
N VAL A 234 -26.39 -3.69 21.61
CA VAL A 234 -25.51 -2.75 20.91
C VAL A 234 -24.09 -3.07 21.39
N CYS A 235 -23.35 -3.84 20.59
CA CYS A 235 -21.91 -3.95 20.77
C CYS A 235 -21.27 -2.84 19.93
N LEU A 236 -20.86 -1.75 20.59
CA LEU A 236 -19.86 -0.85 20.05
C LEU A 236 -18.50 -1.52 20.27
N GLY A 237 -17.84 -1.91 19.19
CA GLY A 237 -16.46 -2.39 19.14
C GLY A 237 -15.85 -1.96 17.82
#